data_AF-A0A4Q4D468-F1
#
_entry.id   AF-A0A4Q4D468-F1
#
_cell.length_a   1.000
_cell.length_b   1.000
_cell.length_c   1.000
_cell.angle_alpha   90.00
_cell.angle_beta   90.00
_cell.angle_gamma   90.00
#
_symmetry.space_group_name_H-M   'P 1'
#
loop_
_entity.id
_entity.type
_entity.pdbx_description
1 polymer ?
#
loop_
_entity_poly.entity_id
_entity_poly.type
_entity_poly.pdbx_seq_one_letter_code
_entity_poly.pdbx_strand_id
1 'polypeptide(L)'
;MNAAGVYTLAGAALLLAVVLPHALRSVALSAPAVLLGVGALAGFLPLPDALMIDPVRDRESVQHLTEFTVLVALMGVGLSLDRPLSLRSWRAWRRWGTTWRLLLVAMPLTIAATAALGVVAGLAPASALLLAAVLAPTDPVLASDVQVDGPTTEQDEPDEIDEADEVRFALTSEAGLNDGLGFPFVHLAVLAAGGFALHDGIVWVGWDLLGRTGLGVVVGVVAGWVLAKAAFRGLRPSMRTAETGEPLLA
;
A
#
# COMPACT_ATOMS: atom_id res chain seq x y z
N MET A 1 5.61 15.02 24.05
CA MET A 1 6.81 14.18 24.31
C MET A 1 8.05 15.06 24.22
N ASN A 2 9.07 14.82 25.06
CA ASN A 2 10.36 15.50 24.92
C ASN A 2 11.15 14.90 23.74
N ALA A 3 12.01 15.69 23.09
CA ALA A 3 12.77 15.25 21.91
C ALA A 3 13.55 13.93 22.14
N ALA A 4 14.14 13.77 23.34
CA ALA A 4 14.83 12.53 23.72
C ALA A 4 13.89 11.30 23.69
N GLY A 5 12.65 11.43 24.20
CA GLY A 5 11.69 10.33 24.19
C GLY A 5 11.26 9.92 22.78
N VAL A 6 11.12 10.90 21.88
CA VAL A 6 10.82 10.65 20.45
C VAL A 6 11.98 9.91 19.79
N TYR A 7 13.23 10.35 19.99
CA TYR A 7 14.39 9.68 19.42
C TYR A 7 14.61 8.28 19.98
N THR A 8 14.38 8.07 21.29
CA THR A 8 14.48 6.75 21.90
C THR A 8 13.42 5.80 21.33
N LEU A 9 12.17 6.26 21.20
CA LEU A 9 11.10 5.44 20.64
C LEU A 9 11.35 5.10 19.17
N ALA A 10 11.75 6.09 18.36
CA ALA A 10 12.09 5.89 16.96
C ALA A 10 13.29 4.95 16.80
N GLY A 11 14.34 5.12 17.61
CA GLY A 11 15.51 4.24 17.60
C GLY A 11 15.17 2.80 18.01
N ALA A 12 14.34 2.62 19.03
CA ALA A 12 13.87 1.30 19.44
C ALA A 12 13.00 0.65 18.36
N ALA A 13 12.10 1.41 17.72
CA ALA A 13 11.28 0.94 16.63
C ALA A 13 12.11 0.53 15.40
N LEU A 14 13.13 1.32 15.02
CA LEU A 14 14.05 0.99 13.93
C LEU A 14 14.89 -0.25 14.25
N LEU A 15 15.43 -0.35 15.47
CA LEU A 15 16.19 -1.51 15.89
C LEU A 15 15.32 -2.77 15.87
N LEU A 16 14.09 -2.67 16.36
CA LEU A 16 13.14 -3.76 16.30
C LEU A 16 12.83 -4.14 14.85
N ALA A 17 12.54 -3.17 13.97
CA ALA A 17 12.26 -3.42 12.56
C ALA A 17 13.41 -4.11 11.81
N VAL A 18 14.67 -3.83 12.16
CA VAL A 18 15.85 -4.45 11.54
C VAL A 18 16.14 -5.84 12.11
N VAL A 19 16.07 -5.99 13.43
CA VAL A 19 16.46 -7.25 14.11
C VAL A 19 15.35 -8.29 14.03
N LEU A 20 14.09 -7.87 14.11
CA LEU A 20 12.94 -8.76 14.27
C LEU A 20 12.73 -9.70 13.08
N PRO A 21 12.78 -9.26 11.81
CA PRO A 21 12.65 -10.19 10.67
C PRO A 21 13.76 -11.24 10.67
N HIS A 22 14.98 -10.88 11.08
CA HIS A 22 16.10 -11.82 11.15
C HIS A 22 15.94 -12.82 12.29
N ALA A 23 15.45 -12.37 13.45
CA ALA A 23 15.19 -13.22 14.61
C ALA A 23 14.01 -14.18 14.40
N LEU A 24 13.01 -13.80 13.60
CA LEU A 24 11.83 -14.61 13.31
C LEU A 24 12.01 -15.59 12.15
N ARG A 25 13.17 -15.61 11.46
CA ARG A 25 13.40 -16.50 10.29
C ARG A 25 13.16 -17.98 10.56
N SER A 26 13.35 -18.43 11.80
CA SER A 26 13.17 -19.84 12.19
C SER A 26 11.79 -20.14 12.81
N VAL A 27 10.88 -19.17 12.86
CA VAL A 27 9.58 -19.29 13.53
C VAL A 27 8.47 -18.89 12.56
N ALA A 28 7.35 -19.61 12.56
CA ALA A 28 6.19 -19.32 11.71
C ALA A 28 5.35 -18.13 12.23
N LEU A 29 6.00 -16.99 12.51
CA LEU A 29 5.36 -15.75 12.97
C LEU A 29 5.72 -14.61 12.01
N SER A 30 4.71 -13.87 11.55
CA SER A 30 4.94 -12.69 10.70
C SER A 30 5.44 -11.52 11.54
N ALA A 31 6.39 -10.75 10.99
CA ALA A 31 6.92 -9.57 11.67
C ALA A 31 5.82 -8.55 12.04
N PRO A 32 4.81 -8.27 11.18
CA PRO A 32 3.71 -7.37 11.56
C PRO A 32 2.87 -7.86 12.73
N ALA A 33 2.62 -9.17 12.85
CA ALA A 33 1.88 -9.71 13.99
C ALA A 33 2.65 -9.50 15.30
N VAL A 34 3.98 -9.68 15.28
CA VAL A 34 4.82 -9.44 16.44
C VAL A 34 4.92 -7.96 16.78
N LEU A 35 5.07 -7.08 15.78
CA LEU A 35 5.07 -5.62 15.98
C LEU A 35 3.75 -5.14 16.58
N LEU A 36 2.62 -5.64 16.09
CA LEU A 36 1.29 -5.36 16.64
C LEU A 36 1.19 -5.84 18.10
N GLY A 37 1.68 -7.05 18.39
CA GLY A 37 1.72 -7.59 19.74
C GLY A 37 2.58 -6.75 20.69
N VAL A 38 3.77 -6.31 20.26
CA VAL A 38 4.65 -5.42 21.02
C VAL A 38 3.98 -4.07 21.27
N GLY A 39 3.35 -3.48 20.25
CA GLY A 39 2.60 -2.23 20.38
C GLY A 39 1.43 -2.34 21.35
N ALA A 40 0.65 -3.44 21.27
CA ALA A 40 -0.44 -3.72 22.19
C ALA A 40 0.06 -3.88 23.63
N LEU A 41 1.11 -4.67 23.84
CA LEU A 41 1.72 -4.86 25.16
C LEU A 41 2.27 -3.55 25.73
N ALA A 42 2.93 -2.73 24.90
CA ALA A 42 3.39 -1.40 25.30
C ALA A 42 2.21 -0.49 25.70
N GLY A 43 1.08 -0.59 25.00
CA GLY A 43 -0.14 0.15 25.34
C GLY A 43 -0.80 -0.29 26.66
N PHE A 44 -0.67 -1.56 27.06
CA PHE A 44 -1.18 -2.05 28.34
C PHE A 44 -0.24 -1.80 29.53
N LEU A 45 1.05 -1.55 29.27
CA LEU A 45 2.04 -1.35 30.31
C LEU A 45 1.98 0.10 30.83
N PRO A 46 2.11 0.35 32.16
CA PRO A 46 2.15 1.70 32.70
C PRO A 46 3.51 2.37 32.40
N LEU A 47 3.71 2.72 31.13
CA LEU A 47 4.86 3.48 30.68
C LEU A 47 4.70 4.95 31.06
N PRO A 48 5.81 5.69 31.25
CA PRO A 48 5.75 7.13 31.45
C PRO A 48 5.00 7.82 30.31
N ASP A 49 4.16 8.83 30.60
CA ASP A 49 3.40 9.60 29.60
C ASP A 49 4.28 10.17 28.46
N ALA A 50 5.57 10.38 28.74
CA ALA A 50 6.54 10.85 27.75
C ALA A 50 6.88 9.83 26.64
N LEU A 51 6.55 8.54 26.84
CA LEU A 51 6.79 7.43 25.91
C LEU A 51 5.50 6.84 25.34
N MET A 52 4.33 7.26 25.82
CA MET A 52 3.03 6.81 25.32
C MET A 52 2.58 7.69 24.15
N ILE A 53 2.42 7.10 22.97
CA ILE A 53 1.74 7.73 21.83
C ILE A 53 0.26 7.38 21.95
N ASP A 54 -0.59 8.40 22.07
CA ASP A 54 -2.03 8.22 22.07
C ASP A 54 -2.57 8.56 20.66
N PRO A 55 -3.12 7.59 19.90
CA PRO A 55 -3.63 7.83 18.55
C PRO A 55 -4.72 8.89 18.45
N VAL A 56 -5.47 9.13 19.55
CA VAL A 56 -6.55 10.12 19.60
C VAL A 56 -5.99 11.49 19.95
N ARG A 57 -5.11 11.58 20.95
CA ARG A 57 -4.51 12.85 21.39
C ARG A 57 -3.44 13.37 20.42
N ASP A 58 -2.65 12.48 19.84
CA ASP A 58 -1.54 12.77 18.92
C ASP A 58 -1.93 12.53 17.44
N ARG A 59 -3.21 12.73 17.12
CA ARG A 59 -3.83 12.43 15.81
C ARG A 59 -3.03 12.96 14.63
N GLU A 60 -2.58 14.21 14.67
CA GLU A 60 -1.85 14.86 13.57
C GLU A 60 -0.51 14.16 13.29
N SER A 61 0.23 13.79 14.33
CA SER A 61 1.49 13.06 14.18
C SER A 61 1.27 11.66 13.65
N VAL A 62 0.26 10.94 14.16
CA VAL A 62 -0.08 9.59 13.69
C VAL A 62 -0.56 9.63 12.24
N GLN A 63 -1.37 10.63 11.87
CA GLN A 63 -1.83 10.82 10.50
C GLN A 63 -0.66 11.03 9.54
N HIS A 64 0.23 11.99 9.80
CA HIS A 64 1.36 12.26 8.90
C HIS A 64 2.36 11.10 8.84
N LEU A 65 2.59 10.42 9.97
CA LEU A 65 3.43 9.23 9.99
C LEU A 65 2.84 8.12 9.12
N THR A 66 1.54 7.86 9.26
CA THR A 66 0.83 6.81 8.50
C THR A 66 0.77 7.17 7.01
N GLU A 67 0.47 8.42 6.69
CA GLU A 67 0.46 8.94 5.33
C GLU A 67 1.83 8.77 4.67
N PHE A 68 2.90 9.14 5.36
CA PHE A 68 4.26 8.95 4.88
C PHE A 68 4.59 7.46 4.66
N THR A 69 4.26 6.60 5.63
CA THR A 69 4.49 5.15 5.53
C THR A 69 3.77 4.54 4.34
N VAL A 70 2.48 4.86 4.15
CA VAL A 70 1.68 4.35 3.02
C VAL A 70 2.23 4.87 1.69
N LEU A 71 2.59 6.15 1.59
CA LEU A 71 3.20 6.70 0.38
C LEU A 71 4.51 6.01 0.00
N VAL A 72 5.39 5.77 0.98
CA VAL A 72 6.67 5.06 0.75
C VAL A 72 6.44 3.60 0.37
N ALA A 73 5.52 2.91 1.03
CA ALA A 73 5.19 1.51 0.73
C ALA A 73 4.63 1.37 -0.70
N LEU A 74 3.65 2.19 -1.07
CA LEU A 74 3.05 2.18 -2.42
C LEU A 74 4.05 2.60 -3.50
N MET A 75 4.94 3.56 -3.21
CA MET A 75 6.03 3.90 -4.13
C MET A 75 6.98 2.71 -4.33
N GLY A 76 7.35 2.01 -3.25
CA GLY A 76 8.20 0.83 -3.31
C GLY A 76 7.60 -0.27 -4.19
N VAL A 77 6.32 -0.58 -3.98
CA VAL A 77 5.58 -1.54 -4.83
C VAL A 77 5.48 -1.05 -6.27
N GLY A 78 5.25 0.24 -6.50
CA GLY A 78 5.23 0.80 -7.85
C GLY A 78 6.57 0.64 -8.59
N LEU A 79 7.70 0.71 -7.88
CA LEU A 79 9.03 0.50 -8.43
C LEU A 79 9.37 -0.96 -8.67
N SER A 80 8.77 -1.90 -7.93
CA SER A 80 8.97 -3.35 -8.13
C SER A 80 8.12 -3.94 -9.25
N LEU A 81 7.26 -3.15 -9.90
CA LEU A 81 6.44 -3.60 -11.02
C LEU A 81 7.25 -3.58 -12.32
N ASP A 82 7.77 -4.74 -12.70
CA ASP A 82 8.66 -4.88 -13.87
C ASP A 82 7.94 -4.95 -15.23
N ARG A 83 6.61 -5.01 -15.25
CA ARG A 83 5.84 -5.17 -16.50
C ARG A 83 5.35 -3.83 -17.07
N PRO A 84 5.74 -3.47 -18.30
CA PRO A 84 5.32 -2.19 -18.88
C PRO A 84 3.82 -2.18 -19.18
N LEU A 85 3.12 -1.17 -18.63
CA LEU A 85 1.74 -0.83 -18.96
C LEU A 85 1.67 -0.17 -20.34
N SER A 86 1.57 -0.97 -21.40
CA SER A 86 1.30 -0.44 -22.74
C SER A 86 -0.20 -0.36 -23.01
N LEU A 87 -0.78 0.83 -22.83
CA LEU A 87 -2.19 1.13 -23.14
C LEU A 87 -2.54 0.94 -24.63
N ARG A 88 -1.53 0.87 -25.52
CA ARG A 88 -1.71 0.68 -26.97
C ARG A 88 -1.70 -0.78 -27.41
N SER A 89 -1.21 -1.69 -26.57
CA SER A 89 -1.09 -3.11 -26.94
C SER A 89 -2.14 -3.92 -26.20
N TRP A 90 -3.10 -4.47 -26.95
CA TRP A 90 -4.11 -5.38 -26.41
C TRP A 90 -3.49 -6.61 -25.71
N ARG A 91 -2.31 -7.05 -26.15
CA ARG A 91 -1.51 -8.09 -25.49
C ARG A 91 -0.96 -7.66 -24.13
N ALA A 92 -0.62 -6.39 -23.93
CA ALA A 92 -0.23 -5.89 -22.62
C ALA A 92 -1.42 -5.83 -21.67
N TRP A 93 -2.60 -5.40 -22.14
CA TRP A 93 -3.81 -5.38 -21.32
C TRP A 93 -4.25 -6.78 -20.88
N ARG A 94 -4.15 -7.78 -21.76
CA ARG A 94 -4.43 -9.18 -21.43
C ARG A 94 -3.46 -9.77 -20.39
N ARG A 95 -2.20 -9.33 -20.40
CA ARG A 95 -1.18 -9.72 -19.40
C ARG A 95 -1.45 -9.16 -18.00
N TRP A 96 -2.32 -8.16 -17.88
CA TRP A 96 -2.80 -7.63 -16.60
C TRP A 96 -4.18 -8.19 -16.24
N GLY A 97 -4.70 -9.17 -17.00
CA GLY A 97 -6.05 -9.68 -16.85
C GLY A 97 -6.32 -10.26 -15.46
N THR A 98 -5.33 -10.92 -14.85
CA THR A 98 -5.42 -11.47 -13.49
C THR A 98 -5.59 -10.34 -12.46
N THR A 99 -4.73 -9.32 -12.51
CA THR A 99 -4.81 -8.11 -11.67
C THR A 99 -6.16 -7.40 -11.84
N TRP A 100 -6.65 -7.22 -13.07
CA TRP A 100 -7.95 -6.58 -13.30
C TRP A 100 -9.11 -7.37 -12.72
N ARG A 101 -9.08 -8.71 -12.78
CA ARG A 101 -10.11 -9.54 -12.17
C ARG A 101 -10.07 -9.46 -10.65
N LEU A 102 -8.89 -9.42 -10.04
CA LEU A 102 -8.74 -9.26 -8.59
C LEU A 102 -9.27 -7.89 -8.15
N LEU A 103 -8.85 -6.81 -8.82
CA LEU A 103 -9.22 -5.45 -8.44
C LEU A 103 -10.65 -5.03 -8.81
N LEU A 104 -11.16 -5.41 -9.99
CA LEU A 104 -12.45 -4.94 -10.49
C LEU A 104 -13.60 -5.93 -10.22
N VAL A 105 -13.29 -7.18 -9.86
CA VAL A 105 -14.30 -8.20 -9.58
C VAL A 105 -14.15 -8.71 -8.15
N ALA A 106 -13.01 -9.29 -7.78
CA ALA A 106 -12.86 -9.90 -6.47
C ALA A 106 -12.98 -8.86 -5.35
N MET A 107 -12.27 -7.74 -5.42
CA MET A 107 -12.31 -6.68 -4.40
C MET A 107 -13.72 -6.07 -4.21
N PRO A 108 -14.48 -5.67 -5.25
CA PRO A 108 -15.85 -5.21 -5.04
C PRO A 108 -16.77 -6.28 -4.46
N LEU A 109 -16.59 -7.55 -4.85
CA LEU A 109 -17.35 -8.67 -4.28
C LEU A 109 -17.00 -8.90 -2.80
N THR A 110 -15.72 -8.80 -2.41
CA THR A 110 -15.32 -8.92 -1.00
C THR A 110 -15.83 -7.76 -0.17
N ILE A 111 -15.82 -6.54 -0.70
CA ILE A 111 -16.44 -5.37 -0.05
C ILE A 111 -17.94 -5.62 0.15
N ALA A 112 -18.66 -6.04 -0.89
CA ALA A 112 -20.09 -6.29 -0.82
C ALA A 112 -20.43 -7.40 0.19
N ALA A 113 -19.69 -8.51 0.16
CA ALA A 113 -19.88 -9.64 1.07
C ALA A 113 -19.59 -9.23 2.53
N THR A 114 -18.48 -8.54 2.77
CA THR A 114 -18.08 -8.08 4.11
C THR A 114 -19.06 -7.04 4.65
N ALA A 115 -19.53 -6.12 3.82
CA ALA A 115 -20.55 -5.14 4.21
C ALA A 115 -21.89 -5.83 4.55
N ALA A 116 -22.30 -6.83 3.76
CA ALA A 116 -23.50 -7.61 4.04
C ALA A 116 -23.38 -8.36 5.38
N LEU A 117 -22.25 -9.01 5.63
CA LEU A 117 -21.97 -9.66 6.92
C LEU A 117 -21.97 -8.66 8.08
N GLY A 118 -21.41 -7.47 7.89
CA GLY A 118 -21.42 -6.40 8.89
C GLY A 118 -22.84 -5.95 9.24
N VAL A 119 -23.72 -5.79 8.23
CA VAL A 119 -25.14 -5.46 8.45
C VAL A 119 -25.85 -6.57 9.22
N VAL A 120 -25.61 -7.84 8.85
CA VAL A 120 -26.16 -9.00 9.57
C VAL A 120 -25.66 -9.06 11.02
N ALA A 121 -24.42 -8.65 11.27
CA ALA A 121 -23.84 -8.53 12.62
C ALA A 121 -24.35 -7.32 13.41
N GLY A 122 -25.24 -6.50 12.84
CA GLY A 122 -25.89 -5.37 13.52
C GLY A 122 -25.23 -4.00 13.30
N LEU A 123 -24.27 -3.89 12.39
CA LEU A 123 -23.70 -2.59 12.00
C LEU A 123 -24.69 -1.81 11.12
N ALA A 124 -24.71 -0.49 11.26
CA ALA A 124 -25.40 0.38 10.32
C ALA A 124 -24.81 0.19 8.91
N PRO A 125 -25.60 0.26 7.81
CA PRO A 125 -25.11 0.01 6.45
C PRO A 125 -23.87 0.84 6.07
N ALA A 126 -23.84 2.11 6.46
CA ALA A 126 -22.69 2.98 6.22
C ALA A 126 -21.45 2.53 7.00
N SER A 127 -21.59 2.13 8.27
CA SER A 127 -20.48 1.60 9.07
C SER A 127 -19.99 0.25 8.57
N ALA A 128 -20.89 -0.62 8.11
CA ALA A 128 -20.55 -1.91 7.53
C ALA A 128 -19.80 -1.75 6.20
N LEU A 129 -20.23 -0.81 5.35
CA LEU A 129 -19.52 -0.46 4.12
C LEU A 129 -18.14 0.15 4.41
N LEU A 130 -18.04 1.03 5.42
CA LEU A 130 -16.76 1.63 5.82
C LEU A 130 -15.79 0.55 6.30
N LEU A 131 -16.26 -0.36 7.17
CA LEU A 131 -15.46 -1.49 7.66
C LEU A 131 -14.98 -2.36 6.49
N ALA A 132 -15.89 -2.71 5.57
CA ALA A 132 -15.57 -3.50 4.39
C ALA A 132 -14.56 -2.81 3.47
N ALA A 133 -14.70 -1.50 3.25
CA ALA A 133 -13.80 -0.72 2.41
C ALA A 133 -12.38 -0.59 3.00
N VAL A 134 -12.24 -0.58 4.32
CA VAL A 134 -10.95 -0.53 5.02
C VAL A 134 -10.30 -1.92 5.11
N LEU A 135 -11.10 -3.00 5.16
CA LEU A 135 -10.59 -4.38 5.24
C LEU A 135 -10.30 -5.03 3.89
N ALA A 136 -10.90 -4.52 2.80
CA ALA A 136 -10.77 -5.13 1.47
C ALA A 136 -9.39 -4.95 0.81
N PRO A 137 -8.69 -3.80 0.96
CA PRO A 137 -7.31 -3.69 0.48
C PRO A 137 -6.40 -4.71 1.17
N THR A 138 -5.63 -5.41 0.37
CA THR A 138 -4.65 -6.43 0.77
C THR A 138 -3.25 -5.81 0.85
N ASP A 139 -2.53 -6.10 1.94
CA ASP A 139 -1.29 -5.38 2.29
C ASP A 139 -0.14 -5.61 1.27
N PRO A 140 0.39 -4.54 0.65
CA PRO A 140 1.55 -4.61 -0.23
C PRO A 140 2.84 -5.05 0.44
N VAL A 141 3.01 -4.77 1.73
CA VAL A 141 4.27 -4.98 2.45
C VAL A 141 4.44 -6.46 2.80
N LEU A 142 3.39 -7.11 3.29
CA LEU A 142 3.41 -8.56 3.54
C LEU A 142 3.54 -9.38 2.26
N ALA A 143 3.05 -8.88 1.13
CA ALA A 143 3.23 -9.52 -0.17
C ALA A 143 4.71 -9.58 -0.60
N SER A 144 5.54 -8.64 -0.13
CA SER A 144 6.99 -8.63 -0.38
C SER A 144 7.78 -9.62 0.48
N ASP A 145 7.30 -9.99 1.67
CA ASP A 145 7.92 -11.03 2.52
C ASP A 145 7.71 -12.46 1.95
N VAL A 146 6.71 -12.65 1.09
CA VAL A 146 6.47 -13.89 0.33
C VAL A 146 7.18 -13.88 -1.04
N GLN A 147 7.75 -12.73 -1.44
CA GLN A 147 8.63 -12.62 -2.60
C GLN A 147 10.04 -12.99 -2.19
N VAL A 148 10.33 -14.29 -2.26
CA VAL A 148 11.71 -14.75 -2.18
C VAL A 148 12.38 -14.56 -3.55
N ASP A 149 13.50 -13.85 -3.47
CA ASP A 149 14.45 -13.42 -4.49
C ASP A 149 14.00 -12.39 -5.53
N GLY A 150 14.87 -11.39 -5.70
CA GLY A 150 14.76 -10.31 -6.66
C GLY A 150 14.88 -10.79 -8.10
N PRO A 151 14.98 -9.87 -9.07
CA PRO A 151 14.91 -10.20 -10.48
C PRO A 151 15.97 -11.23 -10.86
N THR A 152 15.54 -12.46 -11.18
CA THR A 152 16.38 -13.46 -11.82
C THR A 152 16.86 -12.87 -13.14
N THR A 153 18.17 -12.61 -13.21
CA THR A 153 18.86 -12.13 -14.40
C THR A 153 19.14 -13.30 -15.36
N GLU A 154 18.28 -14.31 -15.37
CA GLU A 154 18.40 -15.45 -16.25
C GLU A 154 17.66 -15.13 -17.55
N GLN A 155 18.48 -14.76 -18.53
CA GLN A 155 18.12 -14.60 -19.92
C GLN A 155 17.73 -15.96 -20.50
N ASP A 156 16.58 -16.51 -20.16
CA ASP A 156 16.04 -17.68 -20.84
C ASP A 156 14.67 -17.38 -21.43
N GLU A 157 14.65 -17.31 -22.76
CA GLU A 157 13.53 -17.47 -23.70
C GLU A 157 12.29 -16.53 -23.54
N PRO A 158 11.96 -15.68 -24.55
CA PRO A 158 10.88 -14.67 -24.44
C PRO A 158 9.43 -15.18 -24.40
N ASP A 159 9.16 -16.49 -24.41
CA ASP A 159 7.83 -17.02 -24.74
C ASP A 159 7.20 -17.99 -23.71
N GLU A 160 7.84 -18.31 -22.58
CA GLU A 160 7.21 -19.07 -21.49
C GLU A 160 6.98 -18.18 -20.26
N ILE A 161 5.72 -17.83 -20.01
CA ILE A 161 5.31 -17.13 -18.80
C ILE A 161 5.38 -18.15 -17.66
N ASP A 162 6.40 -18.06 -16.81
CA ASP A 162 6.45 -18.84 -15.57
C ASP A 162 5.21 -18.52 -14.71
N GLU A 163 4.46 -19.55 -14.33
CA GLU A 163 3.25 -19.42 -13.51
C GLU A 163 3.56 -18.75 -12.16
N ALA A 164 4.76 -18.97 -11.62
CA ALA A 164 5.21 -18.33 -10.39
C ALA A 164 5.40 -16.82 -10.56
N ASP A 165 5.93 -16.37 -11.70
CA ASP A 165 6.08 -14.95 -12.02
C ASP A 165 4.72 -14.27 -12.24
N GLU A 166 3.77 -14.95 -12.89
CA GLU A 166 2.41 -14.44 -13.08
C GLU A 166 1.69 -14.23 -11.74
N VAL A 167 1.77 -15.19 -10.82
CA VAL A 167 1.16 -15.08 -9.48
C VAL A 167 1.83 -13.97 -8.67
N ARG A 168 3.17 -13.92 -8.66
CA ARG A 168 3.93 -12.86 -7.98
C ARG A 168 3.57 -11.49 -8.51
N PHE A 169 3.58 -11.33 -9.82
CA PHE A 169 3.22 -10.08 -10.48
C PHE A 169 1.78 -9.67 -10.14
N ALA A 170 0.82 -10.61 -10.24
CA ALA A 170 -0.58 -10.35 -9.93
C ALA A 170 -0.78 -9.91 -8.47
N LEU A 171 -0.15 -10.58 -7.52
CA LEU A 171 -0.23 -10.23 -6.09
C LEU A 171 0.42 -8.86 -5.80
N THR A 172 1.58 -8.57 -6.37
CA THR A 172 2.28 -7.29 -6.21
C THR A 172 1.46 -6.14 -6.79
N SER A 173 0.95 -6.33 -8.00
CA SER A 173 0.17 -5.31 -8.70
C SER A 173 -1.21 -5.11 -8.10
N GLU A 174 -1.85 -6.17 -7.60
CA GLU A 174 -3.07 -6.07 -6.80
C GLU A 174 -2.81 -5.23 -5.54
N ALA A 175 -1.78 -5.60 -4.77
CA ALA A 175 -1.48 -4.96 -3.50
C ALA A 175 -1.00 -3.51 -3.63
N GLY A 176 -0.40 -3.13 -4.77
CA GLY A 176 -0.04 -1.74 -5.04
C GLY A 176 -1.20 -0.87 -5.52
N LEU A 177 -2.24 -1.45 -6.12
CA LEU A 177 -3.36 -0.70 -6.73
C LEU A 177 -4.62 -0.69 -5.87
N ASN A 178 -4.82 -1.71 -5.03
CA ASN A 178 -6.02 -1.87 -4.21
C ASN A 178 -6.21 -0.73 -3.18
N ASP A 179 -5.14 -0.18 -2.60
CA ASP A 179 -5.19 0.92 -1.62
C ASP A 179 -5.78 2.18 -2.27
N GLY A 180 -5.36 2.48 -3.51
CA GLY A 180 -5.93 3.56 -4.30
C GLY A 180 -7.39 3.30 -4.70
N LEU A 181 -7.74 2.06 -5.02
CA LEU A 181 -9.09 1.67 -5.42
C LEU A 181 -10.07 1.52 -4.25
N GLY A 182 -9.59 1.40 -3.01
CA GLY A 182 -10.42 1.40 -1.80
C GLY A 182 -10.97 2.79 -1.46
N PHE A 183 -10.25 3.85 -1.82
CA PHE A 183 -10.58 5.23 -1.48
C PHE A 183 -12.00 5.67 -1.90
N PRO A 184 -12.50 5.39 -3.12
CA PRO A 184 -13.88 5.69 -3.50
C PRO A 184 -14.91 5.02 -2.58
N PHE A 185 -14.68 3.77 -2.15
CA PHE A 185 -15.63 3.05 -1.28
C PHE A 185 -15.66 3.62 0.14
N VAL A 186 -14.52 4.08 0.66
CA VAL A 186 -14.48 4.83 1.94
C VAL A 186 -15.32 6.11 1.82
N HIS A 187 -15.18 6.87 0.73
CA HIS A 187 -15.99 8.07 0.49
C HIS A 187 -17.48 7.74 0.34
N LEU A 188 -17.82 6.63 -0.33
CA LEU A 188 -19.20 6.17 -0.43
C LEU A 188 -19.80 5.89 0.94
N ALA A 189 -19.04 5.26 1.84
CA ALA A 189 -19.48 4.96 3.19
C ALA A 189 -19.72 6.25 4.01
N VAL A 190 -18.83 7.23 3.88
CA VAL A 190 -18.97 8.54 4.54
C VAL A 190 -20.20 9.30 4.02
N LEU A 191 -20.41 9.31 2.70
CA LEU A 191 -21.62 9.90 2.09
C LEU A 191 -22.88 9.19 2.59
N ALA A 192 -22.89 7.85 2.59
CA ALA A 192 -24.01 7.05 3.07
C ALA A 192 -24.33 7.32 4.55
N ALA A 193 -23.34 7.65 5.38
CA ALA A 193 -23.55 8.01 6.78
C ALA A 193 -24.24 9.36 6.97
N GLY A 194 -24.02 10.32 6.06
CA GLY A 194 -24.63 11.66 6.09
C GLY A 194 -26.03 11.75 5.46
N GLY A 195 -26.48 10.69 4.79
CA GLY A 195 -27.69 10.65 3.98
C GLY A 195 -27.35 10.56 2.49
N PHE A 196 -28.14 9.77 1.74
CA PHE A 196 -27.83 9.44 0.35
C PHE A 196 -28.95 9.87 -0.60
N ALA A 197 -28.73 10.90 -1.39
CA ALA A 197 -29.59 11.27 -2.51
C ALA A 197 -29.01 10.79 -3.86
N LEU A 198 -29.87 10.69 -4.87
CA LEU A 198 -29.46 10.30 -6.23
C LEU A 198 -28.35 11.21 -6.79
N HIS A 199 -28.42 12.50 -6.49
CA HIS A 199 -27.39 13.47 -6.87
C HIS A 199 -26.03 13.12 -6.24
N ASP A 200 -26.00 12.67 -4.98
CA ASP A 200 -24.77 12.30 -4.29
C ASP A 200 -24.14 11.05 -4.91
N GLY A 201 -24.95 10.11 -5.37
CA GLY A 201 -24.47 8.96 -6.15
C GLY A 201 -23.83 9.37 -7.48
N ILE A 202 -24.41 10.35 -8.19
CA ILE A 202 -23.84 10.86 -9.45
C ILE A 202 -22.51 11.58 -9.18
N VAL A 203 -22.45 12.43 -8.16
CA VAL A 203 -21.21 13.12 -7.75
C VAL A 203 -20.16 12.10 -7.33
N TRP A 204 -20.54 11.08 -6.57
CA TRP A 204 -19.63 10.02 -6.16
C TRP A 204 -19.02 9.29 -7.36
N VAL A 205 -19.83 8.83 -8.32
CA VAL A 205 -19.32 8.16 -9.53
C VAL A 205 -18.44 9.11 -10.35
N GLY A 206 -18.93 10.32 -10.63
CA GLY A 206 -18.25 11.25 -11.52
C GLY A 206 -16.97 11.83 -10.94
N TRP A 207 -17.01 12.25 -9.67
CA TRP A 207 -15.91 12.94 -9.01
C TRP A 207 -15.09 12.03 -8.11
N ASP A 208 -15.69 11.35 -7.14
CA ASP A 208 -14.90 10.60 -6.15
C ASP A 208 -14.30 9.32 -6.73
N LEU A 209 -15.04 8.60 -7.58
CA LEU A 209 -14.56 7.39 -8.26
C LEU A 209 -13.75 7.71 -9.51
N LEU A 210 -14.29 8.46 -10.47
CA LEU A 210 -13.60 8.69 -11.75
C LEU A 210 -12.67 9.90 -11.72
N GLY A 211 -13.15 11.04 -11.22
CA GLY A 211 -12.41 12.30 -11.21
C GLY A 211 -11.13 12.28 -10.37
N ARG A 212 -11.24 11.95 -9.08
CA ARG A 212 -10.10 11.90 -8.15
C ARG A 212 -9.12 10.80 -8.51
N THR A 213 -9.60 9.60 -8.87
CA THR A 213 -8.74 8.51 -9.34
C THR A 213 -8.01 8.91 -10.61
N GLY A 214 -8.71 9.47 -11.59
CA GLY A 214 -8.11 9.97 -12.83
C GLY A 214 -7.07 11.06 -12.58
N LEU A 215 -7.39 12.03 -11.72
CA LEU A 215 -6.47 13.09 -11.34
C LEU A 215 -5.23 12.54 -10.62
N GLY A 216 -5.41 11.61 -9.69
CA GLY A 216 -4.32 10.93 -8.98
C GLY A 216 -3.40 10.18 -9.93
N VAL A 217 -3.96 9.44 -10.89
CA VAL A 217 -3.19 8.77 -11.95
C VAL A 217 -2.41 9.79 -12.78
N VAL A 218 -3.04 10.88 -13.23
CA VAL A 218 -2.36 11.92 -14.03
C VAL A 218 -1.22 12.57 -13.24
N VAL A 219 -1.47 12.98 -11.99
CA VAL A 219 -0.47 13.59 -11.12
C VAL A 219 0.68 12.62 -10.86
N GLY A 220 0.37 11.36 -10.54
CA GLY A 220 1.37 10.32 -10.31
C GLY A 220 2.25 10.05 -11.53
N VAL A 221 1.65 9.93 -12.73
CA VAL A 221 2.38 9.74 -13.98
C VAL A 221 3.26 10.94 -14.30
N VAL A 222 2.75 12.16 -14.14
CA VAL A 222 3.53 13.39 -14.39
C VAL A 222 4.68 13.51 -13.40
N ALA A 223 4.43 13.32 -12.11
CA ALA A 223 5.45 13.38 -11.07
C ALA A 223 6.53 12.32 -11.29
N GLY A 224 6.14 11.06 -11.52
CA GLY A 224 7.05 9.95 -11.82
C GLY A 224 7.87 10.21 -13.08
N TRP A 225 7.25 10.74 -14.15
CA TRP A 225 7.96 11.11 -15.37
C TRP A 225 8.97 12.25 -15.15
N VAL A 226 8.61 13.29 -14.39
CA VAL A 226 9.51 14.39 -14.05
C VAL A 226 10.70 13.88 -13.23
N LEU A 227 10.44 13.04 -12.22
CA LEU A 227 11.47 12.43 -11.38
C LEU A 227 12.41 11.53 -12.19
N ALA A 228 11.86 10.65 -13.04
CA ALA A 228 12.64 9.81 -13.94
C ALA A 228 13.48 10.65 -14.90
N LYS A 229 12.91 11.72 -15.48
CA LYS A 229 13.66 12.63 -16.35
C LYS A 229 14.77 13.36 -15.60
N ALA A 230 14.54 13.79 -14.37
CA ALA A 230 15.56 14.42 -13.54
C ALA A 230 16.70 13.45 -13.21
N ALA A 231 16.39 12.22 -12.85
CA ALA A 231 17.35 11.17 -12.53
C ALA A 231 18.18 10.71 -13.74
N PHE A 232 17.52 10.46 -14.88
CA PHE A 232 18.18 9.87 -16.07
C PHE A 232 18.67 10.90 -17.10
N ARG A 233 18.10 12.12 -17.12
CA ARG A 233 18.45 13.20 -18.06
C ARG A 233 18.94 14.48 -17.37
N GLY A 234 19.25 14.42 -16.07
CA GLY A 234 19.81 15.53 -15.32
C GLY A 234 21.13 16.03 -15.93
N LEU A 235 21.21 17.34 -16.17
CA LEU A 235 22.28 18.07 -16.88
C LEU A 235 23.65 18.12 -16.18
N ARG A 236 23.88 17.35 -15.10
CA ARG A 236 25.17 17.31 -14.39
C ARG A 236 25.57 15.87 -14.04
N PRO A 237 26.83 15.46 -14.28
CA PRO A 237 27.33 14.11 -13.96
C PRO A 237 27.10 13.67 -12.51
N SER A 238 27.02 14.61 -11.56
CA SER A 238 26.79 14.34 -10.13
C SER A 238 25.36 13.91 -9.77
N MET A 239 24.40 13.99 -10.71
CA MET A 239 23.02 13.52 -10.50
C MET A 239 22.74 12.18 -11.21
N ARG A 240 23.75 11.61 -11.88
CA ARG A 240 23.68 10.28 -12.48
C ARG A 240 24.19 9.23 -11.49
N THR A 241 23.39 8.98 -10.46
CA THR A 241 23.65 7.91 -9.48
C THR A 241 23.63 6.51 -10.13
N ALA A 242 23.05 6.37 -11.33
CA ALA A 242 23.11 5.15 -12.13
C ALA A 242 24.47 4.93 -12.84
N GLU A 243 25.30 5.97 -12.98
CA GLU A 243 26.67 5.84 -13.52
C GLU A 243 27.73 5.78 -12.41
N THR A 244 27.36 6.11 -11.17
CA THR A 244 28.28 6.04 -10.03
C THR A 244 28.13 4.67 -9.38
N GLY A 245 28.69 3.65 -10.00
CA GLY A 245 28.85 2.31 -9.42
C GLY A 245 29.79 2.33 -8.22
N GLU A 246 29.43 3.04 -7.15
CA GLU A 246 30.09 2.94 -5.86
C GLU A 246 29.24 2.05 -4.94
N PRO A 247 29.65 0.78 -4.76
CA PRO A 247 29.14 -0.09 -3.72
C PRO A 247 29.70 0.39 -2.38
N LEU A 248 29.18 1.50 -1.87
CA LEU A 248 29.45 1.89 -0.50
C LEU A 248 28.45 1.15 0.37
N LEU A 249 28.89 -0.04 0.81
CA LEU A 249 28.42 -0.91 1.92
C LEU A 249 28.32 -2.38 1.47
N ALA A 250 29.48 -2.97 1.17
CA ALA A 250 29.77 -4.34 1.56
C ALA A 250 29.90 -4.44 3.10
#